data_AF-A0AAV6AIH5-F1
#
_entry.id   AF-A0AAV6AIH5-F1
#
_cell.length_a   1.000
_cell.length_b   1.000
_cell.length_c   1.000
_cell.angle_alpha   90.00
_cell.angle_beta   90.00
_cell.angle_gamma   90.00
#
_symmetry.space_group_name_H-M   'P 1'
#
loop_
_entity.id
_entity.type
_entity.pdbx_description
1 polymer ?
#
loop_
_entity_poly.entity_id
_entity_poly.type
_entity_poly.pdbx_seq_one_letter_code
_entity_poly.pdbx_strand_id
1 'polypeptide(L)'
;MSPQFRSIGLKVSLALVLAILAGCVSMGTTTGIETGDYGEPPRSDGPIPPEFTAFVESLRPEAERAGVSRRVYDAAFRGIGPDQDVLDRVSSQAEFTKEIWEYLDGAVSDRRLADGRRMLVAYTPLLDTLEARYGVPRTTIVAIWGMESTYGQVLGDPKIVKNV
;
A
#
# COMPACT_ATOMS: atom_id res chain seq x y z
N MET A 1 -73.30 4.72 -17.96
CA MET A 1 -73.61 4.78 -19.40
C MET A 1 -72.47 5.55 -20.06
N SER A 2 -71.50 4.85 -20.64
CA SER A 2 -70.37 5.41 -21.41
C SER A 2 -70.87 6.00 -22.74
N PRO A 3 -70.17 6.99 -23.33
CA PRO A 3 -69.25 6.67 -24.43
C PRO A 3 -67.97 7.56 -24.46
N GLN A 4 -66.77 6.96 -24.65
CA GLN A 4 -65.97 6.85 -25.90
C GLN A 4 -65.27 8.15 -26.34
N PHE A 5 -63.94 8.31 -26.24
CA PHE A 5 -62.81 7.90 -27.15
C PHE A 5 -62.02 9.20 -27.42
N ARG A 6 -60.68 9.33 -27.37
CA ARG A 6 -59.60 8.63 -28.07
C ARG A 6 -58.25 8.82 -27.37
N SER A 7 -57.41 7.80 -27.47
CA SER A 7 -55.99 7.79 -27.14
C SER A 7 -55.16 8.61 -28.16
N ILE A 8 -54.13 9.30 -27.66
CA ILE A 8 -53.01 9.78 -28.47
C ILE A 8 -51.78 9.00 -28.01
N GLY A 9 -51.45 7.95 -28.75
CA GLY A 9 -50.19 7.25 -28.60
C GLY A 9 -49.08 8.06 -29.27
N LEU A 10 -48.11 8.53 -28.48
CA LEU A 10 -46.87 9.07 -29.01
C LEU A 10 -45.86 7.93 -29.14
N LYS A 11 -45.77 7.41 -30.37
CA LYS A 11 -44.69 6.55 -30.82
C LYS A 11 -43.40 7.36 -30.83
N VAL A 12 -42.56 7.24 -29.80
CA VAL A 12 -41.15 7.66 -29.90
C VAL A 12 -40.34 6.41 -30.17
N SER A 13 -39.93 6.31 -31.43
CA SER A 13 -39.26 5.19 -32.06
C SER A 13 -37.92 4.83 -31.41
N LEU A 14 -37.66 3.53 -31.46
CA LEU A 14 -36.49 2.72 -31.12
C LEU A 14 -35.18 3.12 -31.85
N ALA A 15 -34.89 4.41 -32.02
CA ALA A 15 -33.76 4.88 -32.84
C ALA A 15 -32.74 5.77 -32.10
N LEU A 16 -32.84 5.92 -30.77
CA LEU A 16 -31.93 6.74 -29.96
C LEU A 16 -31.10 5.91 -28.96
N VAL A 17 -30.67 4.71 -29.36
CA VAL A 17 -29.73 3.87 -28.58
C VAL A 17 -28.43 3.59 -29.37
N LEU A 18 -28.26 4.14 -30.58
CA LEU A 18 -27.13 3.83 -31.46
C LEU A 18 -26.38 5.06 -32.01
N ALA A 19 -26.19 6.12 -31.21
CA ALA A 19 -25.46 7.33 -31.62
C ALA A 19 -24.54 7.93 -30.52
N ILE A 20 -24.01 7.10 -29.61
CA ILE A 20 -22.94 7.50 -28.68
C ILE A 20 -21.70 6.60 -28.88
N LEU A 21 -21.29 6.42 -30.13
CA LEU A 21 -20.14 5.57 -30.48
C LEU A 21 -19.08 6.24 -31.38
N ALA A 22 -19.11 7.57 -31.54
CA ALA A 22 -18.08 8.26 -32.31
C ALA A 22 -17.87 9.67 -31.77
N GLY A 23 -17.08 9.78 -30.71
CA GLY A 23 -16.69 11.04 -30.07
C GLY A 23 -15.21 11.03 -29.71
N CYS A 24 -14.37 10.91 -30.75
CA CYS A 24 -12.99 11.34 -30.85
C CYS A 24 -12.13 11.33 -29.57
N VAL A 25 -11.33 10.26 -29.47
CA VAL A 25 -9.94 10.28 -28.98
C VAL A 25 -9.26 11.63 -29.25
N SER A 26 -8.83 12.31 -28.20
CA SER A 26 -7.80 13.34 -28.27
C SER A 26 -7.01 13.38 -26.97
N MET A 27 -5.69 13.20 -27.16
CA MET A 27 -4.60 13.53 -26.26
C MET A 27 -4.64 12.86 -24.89
N GLY A 28 -4.03 11.67 -24.86
CA GLY A 28 -3.45 11.12 -23.65
C GLY A 28 -2.53 12.14 -23.00
N THR A 29 -3.01 12.74 -21.92
CA THR A 29 -2.17 13.06 -20.78
C THR A 29 -1.56 11.74 -20.36
N THR A 30 -0.33 11.50 -20.79
CA THR A 30 0.59 10.66 -20.02
C THR A 30 0.71 11.40 -18.69
N THR A 31 -0.20 11.13 -17.75
CA THR A 31 0.18 11.20 -16.35
C THR A 31 1.36 10.25 -16.28
N GLY A 32 2.56 10.83 -16.32
CA GLY A 32 3.70 10.17 -15.74
C GLY A 32 3.17 9.69 -14.40
N ILE A 33 3.16 8.38 -14.21
CA ILE A 33 3.35 7.87 -12.87
C ILE A 33 4.62 8.58 -12.45
N GLU A 34 4.48 9.65 -11.66
CA GLU A 34 5.58 10.10 -10.83
C GLU A 34 5.91 8.84 -10.06
N THR A 35 6.95 8.16 -10.51
CA THR A 35 7.62 7.15 -9.73
C THR A 35 8.00 7.91 -8.48
N GLY A 36 7.16 7.82 -7.45
CA GLY A 36 7.59 8.16 -6.11
C GLY A 36 8.93 7.46 -5.96
N ASP A 37 9.92 8.21 -5.49
CA ASP A 37 11.23 7.66 -5.15
C ASP A 37 11.03 6.73 -3.95
N TYR A 38 10.36 5.61 -4.19
CA TYR A 38 10.11 4.53 -3.25
C TYR A 38 11.39 3.71 -3.06
N GLY A 39 12.55 4.29 -3.38
CA GLY A 39 13.84 3.65 -3.51
C GLY A 39 13.85 2.51 -4.54
N GLU A 40 15.03 2.19 -5.04
CA GLU A 40 15.20 1.01 -5.86
C GLU A 40 15.12 -0.25 -4.98
N PRO A 41 14.50 -1.35 -5.43
CA PRO A 41 14.54 -2.60 -4.69
C PRO A 41 16.00 -2.99 -4.40
N PRO A 42 16.26 -3.62 -3.25
CA PRO A 42 17.59 -4.04 -2.86
C PRO A 42 18.18 -4.92 -3.95
N ARG A 43 19.33 -4.51 -4.46
CA ARG A 43 20.08 -5.31 -5.42
C ARG A 43 20.87 -6.36 -4.68
N SER A 44 21.21 -7.44 -5.38
CA SER A 44 22.07 -8.46 -4.79
C SER A 44 23.44 -7.89 -4.44
N ASP A 45 23.87 -8.09 -3.21
CA ASP A 45 25.23 -7.76 -2.74
C ASP A 45 26.25 -8.86 -3.10
N GLY A 46 25.85 -9.88 -3.88
CA GLY A 46 26.68 -11.02 -4.25
C GLY A 46 26.14 -11.79 -5.47
N PRO A 47 26.67 -13.00 -5.76
CA PRO A 47 26.15 -13.84 -6.83
C PRO A 47 24.69 -14.21 -6.59
N ILE A 48 23.85 -14.05 -7.62
CA ILE A 48 22.44 -14.45 -7.56
C ILE A 48 22.38 -15.98 -7.74
N PRO A 49 21.90 -16.73 -6.74
CA PRO A 49 21.82 -18.17 -6.86
C PRO A 49 20.78 -18.61 -7.92
N PRO A 50 21.00 -19.72 -8.64
CA PRO A 50 20.05 -20.23 -9.63
C PRO A 50 18.65 -20.46 -9.06
N GLU A 51 18.56 -20.93 -7.82
CA GLU A 51 17.30 -21.16 -7.12
C GLU A 51 16.51 -19.87 -6.85
N PHE A 52 17.20 -18.75 -6.58
CA PHE A 52 16.55 -17.45 -6.43
C PHE A 52 15.99 -16.97 -7.78
N THR A 53 16.75 -17.15 -8.85
CA THR A 53 16.28 -16.83 -10.20
C THR A 53 15.07 -17.68 -10.58
N ALA A 54 15.09 -18.97 -10.27
CA ALA A 54 13.96 -19.87 -10.50
C ALA A 54 12.73 -19.47 -9.67
N PHE A 55 12.92 -19.06 -8.42
CA PHE A 55 11.85 -18.52 -7.58
C PHE A 55 11.24 -17.26 -8.21
N VAL A 56 12.05 -16.27 -8.61
CA VAL A 56 11.55 -15.05 -9.28
C VAL A 56 10.79 -15.41 -10.55
N GLU A 57 11.27 -16.32 -11.38
CA GLU A 57 10.54 -16.72 -12.60
C GLU A 57 9.24 -17.46 -12.27
N SER A 58 9.18 -18.20 -11.15
CA SER A 58 7.97 -18.91 -10.74
C SER A 58 6.81 -17.98 -10.33
N LEU A 59 7.10 -16.72 -9.96
CA LEU A 59 6.08 -15.73 -9.60
C LEU A 59 5.43 -15.04 -10.82
N ARG A 60 6.06 -15.13 -12.01
CA ARG A 60 5.62 -14.45 -13.23
C ARG A 60 4.16 -14.78 -13.62
N PRO A 61 3.70 -16.04 -13.60
CA PRO A 61 2.31 -16.35 -13.98
C PRO A 61 1.28 -15.70 -13.04
N GLU A 62 1.62 -15.54 -11.76
CA GLU A 62 0.74 -14.86 -10.81
C GLU A 62 0.68 -13.36 -11.09
N ALA A 63 1.83 -12.73 -11.34
CA ALA A 63 1.91 -11.33 -11.71
C ALA A 63 1.14 -11.04 -13.02
N GLU A 64 1.24 -11.92 -14.02
CA GLU A 64 0.49 -11.82 -15.27
C GLU A 64 -1.03 -11.91 -15.04
N ARG A 65 -1.49 -12.85 -14.20
CA ARG A 65 -2.92 -12.95 -13.82
C ARG A 65 -3.41 -11.69 -13.08
N ALA A 66 -2.53 -11.04 -12.32
CA ALA A 66 -2.81 -9.76 -11.68
C ALA A 66 -2.74 -8.56 -12.64
N GLY A 67 -2.44 -8.77 -13.92
CA GLY A 67 -2.38 -7.72 -14.94
C GLY A 67 -1.03 -7.00 -15.05
N VAL A 68 0.03 -7.50 -14.40
CA VAL A 68 1.38 -6.95 -14.52
C VAL A 68 1.94 -7.29 -15.90
N SER A 69 2.28 -6.26 -16.68
CA SER A 69 2.92 -6.48 -17.97
C SER A 69 4.32 -7.06 -17.81
N ARG A 70 4.74 -7.89 -18.77
CA ARG A 70 6.12 -8.41 -18.83
C ARG A 70 7.18 -7.33 -18.70
N ARG A 71 6.98 -6.17 -19.34
CA ARG A 71 7.91 -5.04 -19.26
C ARG A 71 8.06 -4.51 -17.83
N VAL A 72 6.96 -4.39 -17.10
CA VAL A 72 6.98 -3.92 -15.70
C VAL A 72 7.65 -4.97 -14.81
N TYR A 73 7.31 -6.24 -15.00
CA TYR A 73 7.91 -7.35 -14.26
C TYR A 73 9.43 -7.42 -14.46
N ASP A 74 9.88 -7.47 -15.71
CA ASP A 74 11.29 -7.53 -16.05
C ASP A 74 12.03 -6.29 -15.57
N ALA A 75 11.37 -5.13 -15.50
CA ALA A 75 11.97 -3.91 -14.97
C ALA A 75 12.12 -3.95 -13.45
N ALA A 76 11.13 -4.45 -12.72
CA ALA A 76 11.12 -4.53 -11.26
C ALA A 76 12.13 -5.56 -10.73
N PHE A 77 12.25 -6.72 -11.39
CA PHE A 77 13.13 -7.81 -10.93
C PHE A 77 14.54 -7.77 -11.55
N ARG A 78 14.89 -6.76 -12.34
CA ARG A 78 16.21 -6.67 -12.98
C ARG A 78 17.31 -6.47 -11.93
N GLY A 79 18.18 -7.47 -11.79
CA GLY A 79 19.34 -7.39 -10.89
C GLY A 79 18.99 -7.53 -9.40
N ILE A 80 17.76 -7.93 -9.10
CA ILE A 80 17.36 -8.30 -7.74
C ILE A 80 18.02 -9.63 -7.37
N GLY A 81 18.42 -9.77 -6.11
CA GLY A 81 18.94 -11.01 -5.58
C GLY A 81 18.67 -11.11 -4.08
N PRO A 82 19.14 -12.19 -3.44
CA PRO A 82 19.02 -12.33 -2.01
C PRO A 82 19.71 -11.17 -1.29
N ASP A 83 19.02 -10.61 -0.30
CA ASP A 83 19.53 -9.59 0.61
C ASP A 83 20.02 -10.29 1.89
N GLN A 84 21.34 -10.34 2.08
CA GLN A 84 21.93 -11.09 3.20
C GLN A 84 21.54 -10.49 4.56
N ASP A 85 21.43 -9.17 4.66
CA ASP A 85 21.00 -8.55 5.91
C ASP A 85 19.57 -8.95 6.29
N VAL A 86 18.69 -9.15 5.30
CA VAL A 86 17.32 -9.64 5.54
C VAL A 86 17.35 -11.08 6.01
N LEU A 87 18.14 -11.93 5.35
CA LEU A 87 18.28 -13.35 5.72
C LEU A 87 18.82 -13.50 7.15
N ASP A 88 19.85 -12.72 7.50
CA ASP A 88 20.44 -12.71 8.83
C ASP A 88 19.40 -12.29 9.88
N ARG A 89 18.69 -11.18 9.65
CA ARG A 89 17.68 -10.67 10.59
C ARG A 89 16.48 -11.61 10.76
N VAL A 90 16.04 -12.29 9.71
CA VAL A 90 14.96 -13.30 9.80
C VAL A 90 15.38 -14.47 10.68
N SER A 91 16.66 -14.86 10.63
CA SER A 91 17.21 -15.93 11.47
C SER A 91 17.39 -15.52 12.94
N SER A 92 17.51 -14.22 13.23
CA SER A 92 17.77 -13.67 14.55
C SER A 92 16.67 -12.70 15.01
N GLN A 93 15.47 -13.22 15.29
CA GLN A 93 14.38 -12.39 15.83
C GLN A 93 14.61 -12.07 17.32
N ALA A 94 15.21 -10.90 17.57
CA ALA A 94 15.57 -10.43 18.92
C ALA A 94 14.39 -10.29 19.89
N GLU A 95 13.15 -10.25 19.40
CA GLU A 95 11.94 -10.18 20.22
C GLU A 95 11.75 -11.41 21.12
N PHE A 96 12.31 -12.56 20.74
CA PHE A 96 12.26 -13.79 21.56
C PHE A 96 13.44 -13.92 22.54
N THR A 97 14.38 -12.97 22.53
CA THR A 97 15.64 -13.07 23.30
C THR A 97 15.74 -12.04 24.43
N LYS A 98 14.92 -10.98 24.40
CA LYS A 98 14.95 -9.93 25.44
C LYS A 98 14.12 -10.31 26.66
N GLU A 99 14.59 -9.95 27.84
CA GLU A 99 13.78 -10.03 29.04
C GLU A 99 12.59 -9.05 28.94
N ILE A 100 11.46 -9.41 29.55
CA ILE A 100 10.24 -8.59 29.53
C ILE A 100 10.49 -7.16 30.02
N TRP A 101 11.38 -6.98 30.99
CA TRP A 101 11.72 -5.66 31.55
C TRP A 101 12.45 -4.78 30.56
N GLU A 102 13.40 -5.33 29.80
CA GLU A 102 14.11 -4.59 28.75
C GLU A 102 13.18 -4.18 27.61
N TYR A 103 12.21 -5.03 27.27
CA TYR A 103 11.17 -4.69 26.30
C TYR A 103 10.32 -3.51 26.80
N LEU A 104 9.86 -3.57 28.06
CA LEU A 104 9.04 -2.52 28.64
C LEU A 104 9.80 -1.19 28.72
N ASP A 105 11.06 -1.17 29.15
CA ASP A 105 11.87 0.04 29.22
C ASP A 105 11.98 0.76 27.87
N GLY A 106 12.08 -0.01 26.78
CA GLY A 106 12.01 0.55 25.42
C GLY A 106 10.61 1.02 25.04
N ALA A 107 9.60 0.18 25.28
CA ALA A 107 8.21 0.40 24.88
C ALA A 107 7.57 1.62 25.57
N VAL A 108 7.89 1.87 26.84
CA VAL A 108 7.32 2.98 27.63
C VAL A 108 8.34 4.06 28.00
N SER A 109 9.39 4.21 27.21
CA SER A 109 10.40 5.26 27.40
C SER A 109 9.80 6.68 27.45
N ASP A 110 10.42 7.57 28.23
CA ASP A 110 9.97 8.97 28.38
C ASP A 110 9.83 9.69 27.03
N ARG A 111 10.77 9.44 26.12
CA ARG A 111 10.73 9.97 24.75
C ARG A 111 9.45 9.54 24.03
N ARG A 112 9.12 8.25 24.08
CA ARG A 112 7.95 7.69 23.39
C ARG A 112 6.65 8.21 24.00
N LEU A 113 6.60 8.35 25.33
CA LEU A 113 5.46 8.97 26.01
C LEU A 113 5.28 10.45 25.61
N ALA A 114 6.37 11.21 25.54
CA ALA A 114 6.33 12.61 25.11
C ALA A 114 5.87 12.75 23.65
N ASP A 115 6.43 11.94 22.74
CA ASP A 115 6.03 11.93 21.34
C ASP A 115 4.57 11.49 21.16
N GLY A 116 4.11 10.47 21.89
CA GLY A 116 2.72 10.02 21.85
C GLY A 116 1.74 11.09 22.29
N ARG A 117 2.04 11.83 23.37
CA ARG A 117 1.25 13.00 23.79
C ARG A 117 1.21 14.08 22.71
N ARG A 118 2.35 14.34 22.06
CA ARG A 118 2.42 15.30 20.96
C ARG A 118 1.58 14.86 19.77
N MET A 119 1.58 13.57 19.41
CA MET A 119 0.76 13.03 18.32
C MET A 119 -0.73 13.08 18.62
N LEU A 120 -1.15 12.82 19.86
CA LEU A 120 -2.54 12.96 20.28
C LEU A 120 -3.06 14.39 20.04
N VAL A 121 -2.26 15.40 20.37
CA VAL A 121 -2.62 16.81 20.17
C VAL A 121 -2.56 17.18 18.68
N ALA A 122 -1.48 16.81 17.99
CA ALA A 122 -1.27 17.19 16.59
C ALA A 122 -2.35 16.62 15.65
N TYR A 123 -2.84 15.41 15.92
CA TYR A 123 -3.79 14.70 15.06
C TYR A 123 -5.20 14.60 15.65
N THR A 124 -5.56 15.45 16.63
CA THR A 124 -6.87 15.39 17.31
C THR A 124 -8.06 15.26 16.34
N PRO A 125 -8.21 16.11 15.30
CA PRO A 125 -9.39 16.02 14.41
C PRO A 125 -9.48 14.70 13.63
N LEU A 126 -8.34 14.17 13.20
CA LEU A 126 -8.27 12.88 12.52
C LEU A 126 -8.60 11.75 13.49
N LEU A 127 -8.02 11.77 14.68
CA LEU A 127 -8.23 10.77 15.71
C LEU A 127 -9.69 10.75 16.19
N ASP A 128 -10.34 11.91 16.32
CA ASP A 128 -11.78 12.01 16.60
C ASP A 128 -12.59 11.26 15.54
N THR A 129 -12.25 11.47 14.26
CA THR A 129 -12.93 10.83 13.13
C THR A 129 -12.72 9.32 13.14
N LEU A 130 -11.50 8.87 13.39
CA LEU A 130 -11.15 7.44 13.43
C LEU A 130 -11.82 6.74 14.62
N GLU A 131 -11.80 7.37 15.80
CA GLU A 131 -12.44 6.85 17.01
C GLU A 131 -13.95 6.74 16.82
N ALA A 132 -14.60 7.76 16.25
CA ALA A 132 -16.03 7.72 15.97
C ALA A 132 -16.41 6.69 14.90
N ARG A 133 -15.58 6.51 13.86
CA ARG A 133 -15.86 5.58 12.76
C ARG A 133 -15.62 4.12 13.15
N TYR A 134 -14.54 3.84 13.87
CA TYR A 134 -14.06 2.48 14.11
C TYR A 134 -14.25 2.01 15.56
N GLY A 135 -14.63 2.90 16.49
CA GLY A 135 -14.81 2.56 17.90
C GLY A 135 -13.51 2.24 18.64
N VAL A 136 -12.35 2.55 18.06
CA VAL A 136 -11.04 2.31 18.66
C VAL A 136 -10.57 3.57 19.37
N PRO A 137 -10.22 3.50 20.68
CA PRO A 137 -9.72 4.66 21.40
C PRO A 137 -8.50 5.27 20.72
N ARG A 138 -8.46 6.60 20.60
CA ARG A 138 -7.33 7.30 19.96
C ARG A 138 -5.96 6.97 20.58
N THR A 139 -5.94 6.71 21.89
CA THR A 139 -4.74 6.35 22.63
C THR A 139 -4.17 5.01 22.17
N THR A 140 -5.04 4.04 21.86
CA THR A 140 -4.66 2.76 21.28
C THR A 140 -4.07 2.94 19.88
N ILE A 141 -4.70 3.75 19.03
CA ILE A 141 -4.20 4.06 17.68
C ILE A 141 -2.79 4.66 17.76
N VAL A 142 -2.61 5.66 18.62
CA VAL A 142 -1.31 6.33 18.80
C VAL A 142 -0.27 5.40 19.44
N ALA A 143 -0.65 4.53 20.37
CA ALA A 143 0.27 3.57 20.96
C ALA A 143 0.83 2.60 19.92
N ILE A 144 -0.05 2.00 19.10
CA ILE A 144 0.36 1.11 18.00
C ILE A 144 1.26 1.86 17.02
N TRP A 145 0.84 3.04 16.56
CA TRP A 145 1.61 3.82 15.59
C TRP A 145 3.03 4.18 16.10
N GLY A 146 3.15 4.46 17.40
CA GLY A 146 4.43 4.72 18.06
C GLY A 146 5.33 3.49 18.17
N MET A 147 4.75 2.34 18.48
CA MET A 147 5.48 1.07 18.59
C MET A 147 5.98 0.58 17.23
N GLU A 148 5.13 0.64 16.20
CA GLU A 148 5.44 0.06 14.88
C GLU A 148 6.43 0.90 14.07
N SER A 149 6.38 2.23 14.19
CA SER A 149 7.08 3.09 13.24
C SER A 149 7.73 4.33 13.84
N THR A 150 7.63 4.50 15.17
CA THR A 150 7.98 5.78 15.82
C THR A 150 7.27 6.94 15.11
N TYR A 151 5.96 6.78 14.88
CA TYR A 151 5.12 7.76 14.19
C TYR A 151 5.56 8.05 12.75
N GLY A 152 6.04 7.04 12.03
CA GLY A 152 6.52 7.11 10.64
C GLY A 152 8.00 7.45 10.48
N GLN A 153 8.73 7.78 11.54
CA GLN A 153 10.14 8.20 11.46
C GLN A 153 11.05 7.11 10.88
N VAL A 154 10.77 5.83 11.16
CA VAL A 154 11.64 4.72 10.71
C VAL A 154 11.42 4.33 9.25
N LEU A 155 10.32 4.74 8.63
CA LEU A 155 9.95 4.34 7.27
C LEU A 155 10.89 4.92 6.20
N GLY A 156 11.60 6.01 6.52
CA GLY A 156 12.56 6.63 5.62
C GLY A 156 14.00 6.15 5.79
N ASP A 157 14.28 5.22 6.72
CA ASP A 157 15.64 4.72 6.95
C ASP A 157 15.85 3.39 6.20
N PRO A 158 16.64 3.37 5.11
CA PRO A 158 16.89 2.16 4.34
C PRO A 158 17.66 1.07 5.11
N LYS A 159 18.25 1.42 6.27
CA LYS A 159 18.88 0.43 7.17
C LYS A 159 17.85 -0.31 8.03
N ILE A 160 16.64 0.24 8.16
CA ILE A 160 15.55 -0.30 8.98
C ILE A 160 14.45 -0.87 8.08
N VAL A 161 14.04 -0.14 7.04
CA VAL A 161 12.99 -0.53 6.10
C VAL A 161 13.59 -0.65 4.71
N LYS A 162 13.48 -1.83 4.09
CA LYS A 162 13.91 -2.07 2.71
C LYS A 162 12.70 -2.04 1.78
N ASN A 163 12.86 -1.44 0.62
CA ASN A 163 11.83 -1.40 -0.40
C ASN A 163 11.72 -2.76 -1.08
N VAL A 164 10.53 -3.13 -1.54
CA VAL A 164 10.25 -4.42 -2.21
C VAL A 164 9.68 -4.20 -3.60
#